data_AF-A0A9P0PIW1-F1
#
_entry.id   AF-A0A9P0PIW1-F1
#
_cell.length_a   1.000
_cell.length_b   1.000
_cell.length_c   1.000
_cell.angle_alpha   90.00
_cell.angle_beta   90.00
_cell.angle_gamma   90.00
#
_symmetry.space_group_name_H-M   'P 1'
#
loop_
_entity.id
_entity.type
_entity.pdbx_description
1 polymer ?
#
loop_
_entity_poly.entity_id
_entity_poly.type
_entity_poly.pdbx_seq_one_letter_code
_entity_poly.pdbx_strand_id
1 'polypeptide(L)'
;MFNQSTKFGGMLDQLTDRCGTMGLVAVLAHFYPKYMFLYLMSMSIDIACHWIYLHTTVLQGKTSHKFIDMSENPIMSIYYTNRTVLFLMCFGNEAFYASLYLLYFTEGPIIAGLSLFRIILYLSAPVAIVKSGITLLHLVVASKNLGIIDVNERKDALKKAN
;
A
#
# COMPACT_ATOMS: atom_id res chain seq x y z
N MET A 1 3.63 23.60 11.55
CA MET A 1 3.04 24.20 10.33
C MET A 1 1.55 23.85 10.33
N PHE A 2 0.71 24.87 10.57
CA PHE A 2 -0.76 24.93 10.67
C PHE A 2 -1.55 24.00 11.64
N ASN A 3 -1.06 22.85 12.11
CA ASN A 3 -1.76 21.96 13.07
C ASN A 3 -3.22 21.61 12.69
N GLN A 4 -3.49 21.51 11.38
CA GLN A 4 -4.83 21.22 10.83
C GLN A 4 -5.05 19.74 10.51
N SER A 5 -4.06 18.87 10.79
CA SER A 5 -4.19 17.44 10.56
C SER A 5 -5.21 16.83 11.52
N THR A 6 -6.20 16.14 10.97
CA THR A 6 -7.21 15.40 11.73
C THR A 6 -7.08 13.90 11.45
N LYS A 7 -7.55 13.06 12.38
CA LYS A 7 -7.62 11.60 12.17
C LYS A 7 -8.50 11.27 10.96
N PHE A 8 -9.62 11.98 10.83
CA PHE A 8 -10.51 11.86 9.67
C PHE A 8 -9.78 12.20 8.37
N GLY A 9 -9.08 13.34 8.32
CA GLY A 9 -8.32 13.75 7.14
C GLY A 9 -7.27 12.72 6.73
N GLY A 10 -6.51 12.17 7.69
CA GLY A 10 -5.53 11.13 7.40
C GLY A 10 -6.13 9.82 6.88
N MET A 11 -7.29 9.41 7.41
CA MET A 11 -8.02 8.24 6.89
C MET A 11 -8.62 8.51 5.51
N LEU A 12 -9.17 9.69 5.30
CA LEU A 12 -9.78 10.09 4.02
C LEU A 12 -8.74 10.19 2.90
N ASP A 13 -7.57 10.74 3.19
CA ASP A 13 -6.42 10.82 2.29
C ASP A 13 -5.99 9.42 1.82
N GLN A 14 -5.72 8.52 2.78
CA GLN A 14 -5.36 7.14 2.47
C GLN A 14 -6.45 6.41 1.66
N LEU A 15 -7.73 6.60 2.00
CA LEU A 15 -8.82 5.96 1.28
C LEU A 15 -8.93 6.49 -0.16
N THR A 16 -8.81 7.80 -0.33
CA THR A 16 -8.92 8.45 -1.65
C THR A 16 -7.76 8.04 -2.55
N ASP A 17 -6.54 7.96 -2.03
CA ASP A 17 -5.38 7.44 -2.75
C ASP A 17 -5.63 6.03 -3.29
N ARG A 18 -6.14 5.14 -2.43
CA ARG A 18 -6.38 3.73 -2.79
C ARG A 18 -7.50 3.60 -3.83
N CYS A 19 -8.58 4.35 -3.67
CA CYS A 19 -9.65 4.42 -4.67
C CYS A 19 -9.15 4.97 -6.02
N GLY A 20 -8.26 5.97 -6.00
CA GLY A 20 -7.64 6.55 -7.19
C GLY A 20 -6.80 5.53 -7.95
N THR A 21 -5.86 4.87 -7.27
CA THR A 21 -5.02 3.82 -7.87
C THR A 21 -5.88 2.65 -8.38
N MET A 22 -6.88 2.22 -7.61
CA MET A 22 -7.80 1.15 -8.02
C MET A 22 -8.55 1.52 -9.30
N GLY A 23 -9.08 2.73 -9.40
CA GLY A 23 -9.77 3.19 -10.62
C GLY A 23 -8.89 3.13 -11.85
N LEU A 24 -7.64 3.60 -11.73
CA LEU A 24 -6.65 3.52 -12.82
C LEU A 24 -6.33 2.07 -13.21
N VAL A 25 -6.09 1.20 -12.22
CA VAL A 25 -5.75 -0.21 -12.47
C VAL A 25 -6.93 -0.99 -13.05
N ALA A 26 -8.16 -0.66 -12.69
CA ALA A 26 -9.36 -1.24 -13.29
C ALA A 26 -9.48 -0.88 -14.78
N VAL A 27 -9.18 0.37 -15.16
CA VAL A 27 -9.13 0.78 -16.56
C VAL A 27 -8.01 0.05 -17.31
N LEU A 28 -6.84 -0.11 -16.71
CA LEU A 28 -5.74 -0.90 -17.31
C LEU A 28 -6.12 -2.36 -17.52
N ALA A 29 -6.86 -2.96 -16.58
CA ALA A 29 -7.36 -4.32 -16.71
C ALA A 29 -8.29 -4.48 -17.92
N HIS A 30 -9.06 -3.43 -18.26
CA HIS A 30 -9.89 -3.38 -19.45
C HIS A 30 -9.06 -3.21 -20.74
N PHE A 31 -8.05 -2.32 -20.74
CA PHE A 31 -7.18 -2.07 -21.91
C PHE A 31 -6.24 -3.24 -22.24
N TYR A 32 -5.78 -3.95 -21.22
CA TYR A 32 -4.83 -5.05 -21.37
C TYR A 32 -5.44 -6.36 -20.84
N PRO A 33 -6.46 -6.93 -21.51
CA PRO A 33 -7.21 -8.08 -21.02
C PRO A 33 -6.33 -9.32 -20.80
N LYS A 34 -5.23 -9.46 -21.55
CA LYS A 34 -4.23 -10.52 -21.38
C LYS A 34 -3.61 -10.53 -19.96
N TYR A 35 -3.50 -9.38 -19.31
CA TYR A 35 -2.91 -9.22 -17.98
C TYR A 35 -3.96 -8.88 -16.92
N MET A 36 -5.26 -8.97 -17.24
CA MET A 36 -6.38 -8.61 -16.37
C MET A 36 -6.28 -9.27 -14.99
N PHE A 37 -5.92 -10.55 -14.94
CA PHE A 37 -5.75 -11.27 -13.69
C PHE A 37 -4.71 -10.62 -12.77
N LEU A 38 -3.58 -10.16 -13.32
CA LEU A 38 -2.51 -9.52 -12.54
C LEU A 38 -2.95 -8.17 -11.99
N TYR A 39 -3.68 -7.37 -12.77
CA TYR A 39 -4.24 -6.10 -12.31
C TYR A 39 -5.29 -6.30 -11.22
N LEU A 40 -6.20 -7.27 -11.37
CA LEU A 40 -7.18 -7.64 -10.35
C LEU A 40 -6.51 -8.12 -9.07
N MET A 41 -5.47 -8.95 -9.18
CA MET A 41 -4.67 -9.40 -8.04
C MET A 41 -3.97 -8.24 -7.34
N SER A 42 -3.35 -7.33 -8.10
CA SER A 42 -2.69 -6.16 -7.53
C SER A 42 -3.66 -5.27 -6.75
N MET A 43 -4.86 -5.00 -7.30
CA MET A 43 -5.89 -4.22 -6.60
C MET A 43 -6.38 -4.92 -5.34
N SER A 44 -6.64 -6.23 -5.44
CA SER A 44 -7.16 -7.03 -4.33
C SER A 44 -6.15 -7.09 -3.18
N ILE A 45 -4.88 -7.31 -3.49
CA ILE A 45 -3.79 -7.30 -2.51
C ILE A 45 -3.70 -5.92 -1.87
N ASP A 46 -3.66 -4.85 -2.65
CA ASP A 46 -3.48 -3.51 -2.10
C ASP A 46 -4.59 -3.11 -1.13
N ILE A 47 -5.85 -3.33 -1.50
CA ILE A 47 -7.01 -3.01 -0.65
C ILE A 47 -7.06 -3.91 0.58
N ALA A 48 -6.95 -5.23 0.41
CA ALA A 48 -7.09 -6.17 1.52
C ALA A 48 -5.98 -5.99 2.57
N CYS A 49 -4.74 -5.79 2.14
CA CYS A 49 -3.60 -5.61 3.04
C CYS A 49 -3.74 -4.32 3.86
N HIS A 50 -4.09 -3.20 3.21
CA HIS A 50 -4.29 -1.93 3.91
C HIS A 50 -5.50 -1.97 4.84
N TRP A 51 -6.59 -2.61 4.42
CA TRP A 51 -7.79 -2.77 5.24
C TRP A 51 -7.49 -3.52 6.54
N ILE A 52 -6.87 -4.71 6.45
CA ILE A 52 -6.52 -5.52 7.62
C ILE A 52 -5.51 -4.77 8.50
N TYR A 53 -4.52 -4.10 7.92
CA TYR A 53 -3.53 -3.33 8.66
C TYR A 53 -4.16 -2.16 9.43
N LEU A 54 -5.04 -1.38 8.79
CA LEU A 54 -5.75 -0.27 9.43
C LEU A 54 -6.63 -0.76 10.57
N HIS A 55 -7.43 -1.80 10.35
CA HIS A 55 -8.28 -2.37 11.39
C HIS A 55 -7.48 -2.89 12.58
N THR A 56 -6.38 -3.61 12.31
CA THR A 56 -5.50 -4.12 13.36
C THR A 56 -4.91 -2.97 14.17
N THR A 57 -4.42 -1.91 13.51
CA THR A 57 -3.85 -0.73 14.19
C THR A 57 -4.88 -0.01 15.07
N VAL A 58 -6.13 0.08 14.62
CA VAL A 58 -7.23 0.66 15.42
C VAL A 58 -7.55 -0.21 16.64
N LEU A 59 -7.53 -1.54 16.52
CA LEU A 59 -7.73 -2.45 17.64
C LEU A 59 -6.57 -2.39 18.64
N GLN A 60 -5.32 -2.33 18.15
CA GLN A 60 -4.13 -2.17 18.98
C GLN A 60 -4.18 -0.91 19.84
N GLY A 61 -4.67 0.21 19.29
CA GLY A 61 -4.82 1.47 20.03
C GLY A 61 -5.76 1.39 21.24
N LYS A 62 -6.51 0.29 21.40
CA LYS A 62 -7.34 0.01 22.58
C LYS A 62 -6.63 -0.82 23.65
N THR A 63 -5.43 -1.33 23.38
CA THR A 63 -4.78 -2.37 24.18
C THR A 63 -3.32 -2.00 24.51
N SER A 64 -2.90 -2.13 25.78
CA SER A 64 -1.55 -1.75 26.24
C SER A 64 -0.48 -2.84 26.05
N HIS A 65 -0.74 -3.86 25.23
CA HIS A 65 0.14 -5.03 25.13
C HIS A 65 1.31 -4.81 24.16
N LYS A 66 2.39 -5.57 24.33
CA LYS A 66 3.56 -5.53 23.44
C LYS A 66 3.19 -6.13 22.09
N PHE A 67 3.08 -5.29 21.08
CA PHE A 67 2.85 -5.69 19.69
C PHE A 67 4.16 -5.86 18.93
N ILE A 68 4.08 -6.55 17.78
CA ILE A 68 5.19 -6.53 16.82
C ILE A 68 5.15 -5.16 16.17
N ASP A 69 6.13 -4.32 16.50
CA ASP A 69 6.28 -3.03 15.86
C ASP A 69 6.89 -3.23 14.47
N MET A 70 6.30 -2.55 13.50
CA MET A 70 6.85 -2.51 12.14
C MET A 70 8.22 -1.82 12.11
N SER A 71 8.52 -0.96 13.08
CA SER A 71 9.84 -0.32 13.21
C SER A 71 10.98 -1.31 13.50
N GLU A 72 10.68 -2.50 14.02
CA GLU A 72 11.69 -3.56 14.25
C GLU A 72 12.15 -4.20 12.93
N ASN A 73 11.36 -4.11 11.85
CA ASN A 73 11.81 -4.54 10.53
C ASN A 73 12.60 -3.42 9.84
N PRO A 74 13.89 -3.60 9.54
CA PRO A 74 14.73 -2.55 8.97
C PRO A 74 14.21 -2.00 7.63
N ILE A 75 13.52 -2.82 6.83
CA ILE A 75 12.93 -2.38 5.56
C ILE A 75 11.77 -1.41 5.82
N MET A 76 10.91 -1.74 6.78
CA MET A 76 9.74 -0.92 7.12
C MET A 76 10.14 0.34 7.89
N SER A 77 11.17 0.23 8.73
CA SER A 77 11.76 1.38 9.42
C SER A 77 12.25 2.41 8.41
N ILE A 78 12.99 2.01 7.37
CA ILE A 78 13.43 2.93 6.32
C ILE A 78 12.24 3.51 5.54
N TYR A 79 11.26 2.66 5.20
CA TYR A 79 10.08 3.06 4.43
C TYR A 79 9.25 4.14 5.15
N TYR A 80 9.06 4.02 6.47
CA TYR A 80 8.26 4.94 7.26
C TYR A 80 9.04 6.11 7.89
N THR A 81 10.33 5.92 8.20
CA THR A 81 11.16 6.97 8.81
C THR A 81 11.59 8.02 7.78
N ASN A 82 11.83 7.60 6.53
CA ASN A 82 12.28 8.51 5.48
C ASN A 82 11.11 8.93 4.57
N ARG A 83 10.63 10.17 4.76
CA ARG A 83 9.55 10.76 3.94
C ARG A 83 9.86 10.74 2.44
N THR A 84 11.13 10.88 2.05
CA THR A 84 11.55 10.84 0.65
C THR A 84 11.37 9.46 0.05
N VAL A 85 11.65 8.40 0.81
CA VAL A 85 11.44 7.01 0.37
C VAL A 85 9.95 6.73 0.20
N LEU A 86 9.13 7.13 1.18
CA LEU A 86 7.67 6.99 1.10
C LEU A 86 7.11 7.70 -0.12
N PHE A 87 7.52 8.96 -0.34
CA PHE A 87 7.09 9.73 -1.51
C PHE A 87 7.51 9.06 -2.81
N LEU A 88 8.78 8.62 -2.92
CA LEU A 88 9.29 7.98 -4.14
C LEU A 88 8.59 6.66 -4.44
N MET A 89 8.22 5.89 -3.41
CA MET A 89 7.46 4.64 -3.56
C MET A 89 6.03 4.91 -4.03
N CYS A 90 5.34 5.90 -3.45
CA CYS A 90 4.01 6.29 -3.90
C CYS A 90 4.05 6.85 -5.33
N PHE A 91 4.92 7.81 -5.57
CA PHE A 91 5.10 8.44 -6.88
C PHE A 91 5.50 7.44 -7.96
N GLY A 92 6.46 6.56 -7.68
CA GLY A 92 6.90 5.55 -8.63
C GLY A 92 5.79 4.55 -8.98
N ASN A 93 4.99 4.13 -8.01
CA ASN A 93 3.84 3.27 -8.27
C ASN A 93 2.78 3.94 -9.16
N GLU A 94 2.42 5.18 -8.86
CA GLU A 94 1.48 5.93 -9.70
C GLU A 94 2.06 6.19 -11.10
N ALA A 95 3.35 6.53 -11.18
CA ALA A 95 4.04 6.72 -12.45
C ALA A 95 4.06 5.44 -13.30
N PHE A 96 4.17 4.26 -12.68
CA PHE A 96 4.12 2.98 -13.38
C PHE A 96 2.75 2.76 -14.06
N TYR A 97 1.66 2.85 -13.28
CA TYR A 97 0.32 2.65 -13.82
C TYR A 97 -0.09 3.76 -14.80
N ALA A 98 0.29 5.01 -14.52
CA ALA A 98 0.05 6.13 -15.43
C ALA A 98 0.81 5.96 -16.75
N SER A 99 2.06 5.48 -16.72
CA SER A 99 2.83 5.21 -17.93
C SER A 99 2.22 4.09 -18.77
N LEU A 100 1.73 3.01 -18.15
CA LEU A 100 1.00 1.95 -18.85
C LEU A 100 -0.26 2.48 -19.53
N TYR A 101 -0.97 3.38 -18.85
CA TYR A 101 -2.18 4.01 -19.39
C TYR A 101 -1.85 4.89 -20.60
N LEU A 102 -0.82 5.75 -20.49
CA LEU A 102 -0.41 6.62 -21.58
C LEU A 102 0.13 5.83 -22.78
N LEU A 103 0.92 4.77 -22.54
CA LEU A 103 1.45 3.89 -23.58
C LEU A 103 0.37 3.17 -24.40
N TYR A 104 -0.83 3.00 -23.84
CA TYR A 104 -1.95 2.46 -24.61
C TYR A 104 -2.37 3.39 -25.75
N PHE A 105 -2.29 4.71 -25.55
CA PHE A 105 -2.72 5.71 -26.53
C PHE A 105 -1.59 6.26 -27.38
N THR A 106 -0.40 6.45 -26.81
CA THR A 106 0.73 7.07 -27.50
C THR A 106 2.05 6.66 -26.88
N GLU A 107 3.08 6.54 -27.71
CA GLU A 107 4.45 6.35 -27.24
C GLU A 107 5.07 7.62 -26.64
N GLY A 108 4.39 8.77 -26.74
CA GLY A 108 4.89 10.04 -26.21
C GLY A 108 6.10 10.59 -26.98
N PRO A 109 6.73 11.66 -26.48
CA PRO A 109 7.89 12.24 -27.12
C PRO A 109 9.07 11.26 -27.08
N ILE A 110 9.74 11.12 -28.23
CA ILE A 110 10.92 10.27 -28.38
C ILE A 110 12.12 11.05 -27.84
N ILE A 111 12.72 10.56 -26.76
CA ILE A 111 13.95 11.12 -26.18
C ILE A 111 15.06 10.10 -26.38
N ALA A 112 16.13 10.49 -27.06
CA ALA A 112 17.27 9.61 -27.35
C ALA A 112 16.91 8.28 -28.04
N GLY A 113 15.92 8.30 -28.94
CA GLY A 113 15.46 7.11 -29.69
C GLY A 113 14.54 6.17 -28.91
N LEU A 114 14.18 6.51 -27.67
CA LEU A 114 13.26 5.76 -26.83
C LEU A 114 12.04 6.60 -26.45
N SER A 115 10.88 5.96 -26.39
CA SER A 115 9.65 6.55 -25.84
C SER A 115 9.87 6.99 -24.39
N LEU A 116 9.58 8.26 -24.09
CA LEU A 116 9.63 8.79 -22.72
C LEU A 116 8.82 7.94 -21.75
N PHE A 117 7.60 7.53 -22.14
CA PHE A 117 6.73 6.74 -21.27
C PHE A 117 7.26 5.32 -21.05
N ARG A 118 7.97 4.72 -22.02
CA ARG A 118 8.68 3.45 -21.81
C ARG A 118 9.84 3.60 -20.84
N ILE A 119 10.59 4.71 -20.90
CA ILE A 119 11.67 4.97 -19.94
C ILE A 119 11.10 5.09 -18.52
N ILE A 120 10.05 5.91 -18.34
CA ILE A 120 9.38 6.06 -17.03
C ILE A 120 8.84 4.72 -16.55
N LEU A 121 8.22 3.93 -17.43
CA LEU A 121 7.72 2.59 -17.10
C LEU A 121 8.84 1.69 -16.56
N TYR A 122 9.98 1.58 -17.25
CA TYR A 122 11.06 0.70 -16.82
C TYR A 122 11.75 1.17 -15.53
N LEU A 123 11.85 2.48 -15.33
CA LEU A 123 12.40 3.04 -14.09
C LEU A 123 11.44 2.85 -12.90
N SER A 124 10.13 2.94 -13.13
CA SER A 124 9.10 2.83 -12.08
C SER A 124 8.66 1.40 -11.78
N ALA A 125 8.82 0.46 -12.72
CA ALA A 125 8.50 -0.95 -12.54
C ALA A 125 9.13 -1.60 -11.29
N PRO A 126 10.45 -1.48 -11.02
CA PRO A 126 11.03 -2.05 -9.80
C PRO A 126 10.45 -1.41 -8.53
N VAL A 127 10.11 -0.11 -8.57
CA VAL A 127 9.49 0.58 -7.45
C VAL A 127 8.09 0.03 -7.17
N ALA A 128 7.28 -0.19 -8.21
CA ALA A 128 5.94 -0.78 -8.08
C ALA A 128 5.98 -2.21 -7.52
N ILE A 129 6.96 -3.02 -7.94
CA ILE A 129 7.18 -4.38 -7.43
C ILE A 129 7.57 -4.34 -5.95
N VAL A 130 8.56 -3.50 -5.58
CA VAL A 130 9.00 -3.36 -4.19
C VAL A 130 7.86 -2.87 -3.31
N LYS A 131 7.10 -1.86 -3.74
CA LYS A 131 5.91 -1.37 -3.02
C LYS A 131 4.88 -2.47 -2.81
N SER A 132 4.59 -3.28 -3.84
CA SER A 132 3.66 -4.40 -3.72
C SER A 132 4.15 -5.45 -2.70
N GLY A 133 5.45 -5.71 -2.67
CA GLY A 133 6.07 -6.59 -1.66
C GLY A 133 5.97 -6.03 -0.24
N ILE A 134 6.16 -4.72 -0.06
CA ILE A 134 5.97 -4.04 1.23
C ILE A 134 4.51 -4.14 1.69
N THR A 135 3.55 -4.00 0.77
CA THR A 135 2.13 -4.16 1.07
C THR A 135 1.80 -5.58 1.55
N LEU A 136 2.41 -6.62 0.98
CA LEU A 136 2.27 -7.99 1.50
C LEU A 136 2.89 -8.15 2.89
N LEU A 137 3.98 -7.45 3.16
CA LEU A 137 4.59 -7.45 4.49
C LEU A 137 3.66 -6.81 5.53
N HIS A 138 2.92 -5.74 5.17
CA HIS A 138 1.87 -5.19 6.03
C HIS A 138 0.84 -6.25 6.42
N LEU A 139 0.39 -7.07 5.46
CA LEU A 139 -0.58 -8.12 5.75
C LEU A 139 -0.04 -9.13 6.74
N VAL A 140 1.20 -9.59 6.58
CA VAL A 140 1.83 -10.56 7.49
C VAL A 140 1.94 -9.99 8.89
N VAL A 141 2.40 -8.74 9.03
CA VAL A 141 2.54 -8.10 10.34
C VAL A 141 1.18 -7.86 10.99
N ALA A 142 0.21 -7.32 10.24
CA ALA A 142 -1.15 -7.11 10.72
C ALA A 142 -1.80 -8.41 11.19
N SER A 143 -1.66 -9.50 10.42
CA SER A 143 -2.23 -10.80 10.76
C SER A 143 -1.66 -11.35 12.07
N LYS A 144 -0.34 -11.23 12.29
CA LYS A 144 0.30 -11.63 13.55
C LYS A 144 -0.20 -10.78 14.72
N ASN A 145 -0.27 -9.47 14.52
CA ASN A 145 -0.74 -8.54 15.55
C ASN A 145 -2.21 -8.76 15.91
N LEU A 146 -3.07 -9.08 14.94
CA LEU A 146 -4.46 -9.44 15.18
C LEU A 146 -4.56 -10.74 15.99
N GLY A 147 -3.74 -11.75 15.68
CA GLY A 147 -3.67 -12.97 16.49
C GLY A 147 -3.23 -12.72 17.95
N ILE A 148 -2.33 -11.75 18.17
CA ILE A 148 -1.95 -11.32 19.54
C ILE A 148 -3.16 -10.72 20.27
N ILE A 149 -3.96 -9.89 19.59
CA ILE A 149 -5.19 -9.32 20.15
C ILE A 149 -6.15 -10.44 20.57
N ASP A 150 -6.45 -11.39 19.67
CA ASP A 150 -7.37 -12.49 19.94
C ASP A 150 -6.97 -13.33 21.16
N VAL A 151 -5.68 -13.66 21.28
CA VAL A 151 -5.17 -14.44 22.42
C VAL A 151 -5.31 -13.68 23.73
N ASN A 152 -5.09 -12.37 23.71
CA ASN A 152 -5.17 -11.53 24.91
C ASN A 152 -6.61 -11.31 25.35
N GLU A 153 -7.52 -11.02 24.42
CA GLU A 153 -8.95 -10.88 24.74
C GLU A 153 -9.52 -12.17 25.36
N ARG A 154 -9.10 -13.35 24.86
CA ARG A 154 -9.46 -14.64 25.47
C ARG A 154 -8.93 -14.78 26.89
N LYS A 155 -7.68 -14.37 27.16
CA LYS A 155 -7.10 -14.42 28.52
C LYS A 155 -7.84 -13.51 29.48
N ASP A 156 -8.21 -12.31 29.05
CA ASP A 156 -8.92 -11.35 29.89
C ASP A 156 -10.37 -11.77 30.14
N ALA A 157 -11.03 -12.41 29.17
CA ALA A 157 -12.33 -13.04 29.37
C ALA A 157 -12.27 -14.16 30.43
N LEU A 158 -11.24 -15.01 30.38
CA LEU A 158 -11.04 -16.07 31.38
C LEU A 158 -10.76 -15.51 32.79
N LYS A 159 -9.99 -14.42 32.90
CA LYS A 159 -9.75 -13.75 34.19
C LYS A 159 -11.00 -13.14 34.80
N LYS A 160 -11.96 -12.69 33.98
CA LYS A 160 -13.23 -12.13 34.46
C LYS A 160 -14.24 -13.20 34.87
N ALA A 161 -14.06 -14.44 34.40
CA ALA A 161 -14.94 -15.56 34.70
C ALA A 161 -14.56 -16.31 35.99
N ASN A 162 -13.33 -16.10 36.50
CA ASN A 162 -12.83 -16.60 37.79
C ASN A 162 -12.92 -15.51 38.86
#